data_AF-A0A151RIV8-F1
#
_entry.id   AF-A0A151RIV8-F1
#
_cell.length_a   1.000
_cell.length_b   1.000
_cell.length_c   1.000
_cell.angle_alpha   90.00
_cell.angle_beta   90.00
_cell.angle_gamma   90.00
#
_symmetry.space_group_name_H-M   'P 1'
#
loop_
_entity.id
_entity.type
_entity.pdbx_description
1 polymer ?
#
loop_
_entity_poly.entity_id
_entity_poly.type
_entity_poly.pdbx_seq_one_letter_code
_entity_poly.pdbx_strand_id
1 'polypeptide(L)'
;DRELAKTLLRPGSLFIEDLSQQKNFSKQGYGSVPLAFIVCTEDLGIPLNFQHWMIQNAGINVDVVEIKGADHMAMLSKPQQLCDSLQQIATKYE
;
A
#
# COMPACT_ATOMS: atom_id res chain seq x y z
N ASP A 1 0.42 -17.97 -1.47
CA ASP A 1 1.40 -17.03 -0.87
C ASP A 1 2.27 -17.70 0.23
N ARG A 2 1.68 -18.42 1.19
CA ARG A 2 2.37 -18.96 2.38
C ARG A 2 3.53 -19.92 2.10
N GLU A 3 3.38 -20.88 1.19
CA GLU A 3 4.48 -21.82 0.87
C GLU A 3 5.63 -21.12 0.15
N LEU A 4 5.33 -20.16 -0.72
CA LEU A 4 6.33 -19.31 -1.37
C LEU A 4 7.12 -18.52 -0.31
N ALA A 5 6.40 -17.92 0.64
CA ALA A 5 7.00 -17.18 1.75
C ALA A 5 7.97 -18.03 2.58
N LYS A 6 7.62 -19.28 2.91
CA LYS A 6 8.53 -20.19 3.65
C LYS A 6 9.87 -20.44 2.94
N THR A 7 9.87 -20.43 1.62
CA THR A 7 11.07 -20.76 0.82
C THR A 7 11.91 -19.54 0.44
N LEU A 8 11.29 -18.36 0.33
CA LEU A 8 11.95 -17.18 -0.25
C LEU A 8 12.11 -16.01 0.73
N LEU A 9 11.42 -16.00 1.88
CA LEU A 9 11.56 -14.92 2.85
C LEU A 9 12.99 -14.85 3.41
N ARG A 10 13.45 -13.62 3.59
CA ARG A 10 14.76 -13.30 4.16
C ARG A 10 14.57 -12.30 5.30
N PRO A 11 15.48 -12.24 6.28
CA PRO A 11 15.44 -11.21 7.31
C PRO A 11 15.47 -9.80 6.70
N GLY A 12 14.64 -8.92 7.23
CA GLY A 12 14.58 -7.49 6.88
C GLY A 12 14.45 -6.63 8.13
N SER A 13 14.56 -5.31 7.96
CA SER A 13 14.35 -4.32 9.02
C SER A 13 13.44 -3.20 8.52
N LEU A 14 12.67 -2.60 9.43
CA LEU A 14 11.89 -1.40 9.15
C LEU A 14 12.71 -0.11 9.32
N PHE A 15 13.98 -0.22 9.75
CA PHE A 15 14.90 0.91 9.93
C PHE A 15 14.35 2.02 10.85
N ILE A 16 13.59 1.65 11.89
CA ILE A 16 12.85 2.60 12.73
C ILE A 16 13.80 3.60 13.42
N GLU A 17 14.94 3.12 13.94
CA GLU A 17 15.94 3.94 14.61
C GLU A 17 16.56 4.95 13.65
N ASP A 18 16.94 4.51 12.44
CA ASP A 18 17.54 5.37 11.44
C ASP A 18 16.54 6.41 10.91
N LEU A 19 15.31 5.99 10.64
CA LEU A 19 14.22 6.85 10.18
C LEU A 19 13.85 7.91 11.21
N SER A 20 13.96 7.61 12.52
CA SER A 20 13.69 8.59 13.58
C SER A 20 14.62 9.81 13.55
N GLN A 21 15.79 9.68 12.92
CA GLN A 21 16.79 10.74 12.78
C GLN A 21 16.72 11.45 11.42
N GLN A 22 15.90 10.96 10.49
CA GLN A 22 15.76 11.57 9.17
C GLN A 22 14.82 12.78 9.20
N LYS A 23 15.00 13.67 8.22
CA LYS A 23 14.09 14.80 8.03
C LYS A 23 12.76 14.33 7.46
N ASN A 24 11.67 14.92 7.93
CA ASN A 24 10.35 14.69 7.35
C ASN A 24 10.31 15.09 5.87
N PHE A 25 9.42 14.44 5.11
CA PHE A 25 9.19 14.77 3.71
C PHE A 25 8.59 16.17 3.53
N SER A 26 8.85 16.79 2.38
CA SER A 26 8.37 18.13 2.04
C SER A 26 7.14 18.11 1.14
N LYS A 27 6.38 19.21 1.14
CA LYS A 27 5.23 19.40 0.26
C LYS A 27 5.64 19.56 -1.21
N GLN A 28 6.77 20.19 -1.47
CA GLN A 28 7.29 20.40 -2.84
C GLN A 28 7.90 19.13 -3.43
N GLY A 29 8.37 18.21 -2.59
CA GLY A 29 8.85 16.89 -3.00
C GLY A 29 7.72 15.86 -2.94
N TYR A 30 7.69 15.06 -1.89
CA TYR A 30 6.70 14.00 -1.68
C TYR A 30 5.26 14.46 -1.88
N GLY A 31 4.88 15.60 -1.29
CA GLY A 31 3.51 16.11 -1.37
C GLY A 31 3.08 16.64 -2.74
N SER A 32 3.98 16.70 -3.72
CA SER A 32 3.66 17.13 -5.09
C SER A 32 3.22 15.98 -6.00
N VAL A 33 3.47 14.74 -5.58
CA VAL A 33 3.15 13.55 -6.37
C VAL A 33 1.74 13.09 -6.02
N PRO A 34 0.86 12.82 -7.00
CA PRO A 34 -0.45 12.25 -6.74
C PRO A 34 -0.34 10.89 -6.05
N LEU A 35 -1.25 10.61 -5.11
CA LEU A 35 -1.24 9.37 -4.34
C LEU A 35 -2.46 8.52 -4.67
N ALA A 36 -2.26 7.23 -4.88
CA ALA A 36 -3.31 6.24 -4.90
C ALA A 36 -3.06 5.19 -3.83
N PHE A 37 -4.13 4.65 -3.25
CA PHE A 37 -4.08 3.61 -2.22
C PHE A 37 -5.04 2.47 -2.59
N ILE A 38 -4.52 1.23 -2.60
CA ILE A 38 -5.32 0.03 -2.84
C ILE A 38 -5.57 -0.68 -1.51
N VAL A 39 -6.81 -0.69 -1.06
CA VAL A 39 -7.25 -1.32 0.20
C VAL A 39 -7.46 -2.82 -0.01
N CYS A 40 -6.88 -3.63 0.88
CA CYS A 40 -7.06 -5.07 0.91
C CYS A 40 -7.91 -5.45 2.13
N THR A 41 -9.16 -5.89 1.90
CA THR A 41 -10.16 -5.98 2.99
C THR A 41 -9.94 -7.12 3.98
N GLU A 42 -9.16 -8.15 3.61
CA GLU A 42 -8.85 -9.31 4.45
C GLU A 42 -7.37 -9.34 4.87
N ASP A 43 -6.68 -8.21 4.77
CA ASP A 43 -5.32 -8.07 5.26
C ASP A 43 -5.26 -8.18 6.79
N LEU A 44 -4.49 -9.15 7.29
CA LEU A 44 -4.24 -9.36 8.71
C LEU A 44 -2.91 -8.78 9.21
N GLY A 45 -1.98 -8.45 8.30
CA GLY A 45 -0.71 -7.80 8.61
C GLY A 45 -0.85 -6.29 8.77
N ILE A 46 -1.65 -5.67 7.91
CA ILE A 46 -2.05 -4.25 7.97
C ILE A 46 -3.58 -4.21 8.00
N PRO A 47 -4.21 -4.30 9.19
CA PRO A 47 -5.65 -4.42 9.30
C PRO A 47 -6.43 -3.27 8.64
N LEU A 48 -7.63 -3.55 8.15
CA LEU A 48 -8.48 -2.62 7.40
C LEU A 48 -8.67 -1.26 8.10
N ASN A 49 -8.89 -1.26 9.41
CA ASN A 49 -9.03 -0.03 10.19
C ASN A 49 -7.76 0.82 10.18
N PHE A 50 -6.59 0.19 10.18
CA PHE A 50 -5.31 0.88 10.11
C PHE A 50 -5.04 1.42 8.69
N GLN A 51 -5.40 0.68 7.63
CA GLN A 51 -5.36 1.19 6.26
C GLN A 51 -6.24 2.44 6.10
N HIS A 52 -7.47 2.41 6.61
CA HIS A 52 -8.35 3.60 6.60
C HIS A 52 -7.77 4.76 7.39
N TRP A 53 -7.16 4.50 8.55
CA TRP A 53 -6.47 5.54 9.31
C TRP A 53 -5.30 6.14 8.52
N MET A 54 -4.50 5.32 7.82
CA MET A 54 -3.41 5.80 6.97
C MET A 54 -3.94 6.71 5.85
N ILE A 55 -5.02 6.32 5.18
CA ILE A 55 -5.66 7.12 4.12
C ILE A 55 -6.14 8.47 4.67
N GLN A 56 -6.84 8.47 5.81
CA GLN A 56 -7.31 9.70 6.44
C GLN A 56 -6.16 10.61 6.86
N ASN A 57 -5.07 10.02 7.38
CA ASN A 57 -3.91 10.76 7.85
C ASN A 57 -3.02 11.28 6.70
N ALA A 58 -3.01 10.63 5.53
CA ALA A 58 -2.26 11.06 4.35
C ALA A 58 -2.75 12.41 3.79
N GLY A 59 -4.00 12.80 4.09
CA GLY A 59 -4.57 14.09 3.69
C GLY A 59 -5.50 13.99 2.48
N ILE A 60 -5.70 15.13 1.80
CA ILE A 60 -6.67 15.29 0.70
C ILE A 60 -5.99 14.96 -0.64
N ASN A 61 -6.70 14.27 -1.55
CA ASN A 61 -6.26 13.81 -2.88
C ASN A 61 -5.58 12.42 -2.92
N VAL A 62 -6.12 11.45 -2.18
CA VAL A 62 -5.76 10.03 -2.36
C VAL A 62 -6.84 9.34 -3.18
N ASP A 63 -6.48 8.80 -4.34
CA ASP A 63 -7.36 7.89 -5.09
C ASP A 63 -7.41 6.54 -4.39
N VAL A 64 -8.58 6.18 -3.87
CA VAL A 64 -8.76 4.92 -3.15
C VAL A 64 -9.46 3.90 -4.04
N VAL A 65 -8.87 2.71 -4.14
CA VAL A 65 -9.49 1.52 -4.76
C VAL A 65 -9.53 0.42 -3.71
N GLU A 66 -10.58 -0.39 -3.68
CA GLU A 66 -10.72 -1.49 -2.72
C GLU A 66 -10.81 -2.82 -3.45
N ILE A 67 -9.99 -3.80 -3.03
CA ILE A 67 -10.05 -5.18 -3.50
C ILE A 67 -10.64 -6.05 -2.39
N LYS A 68 -11.93 -6.37 -2.54
CA LYS A 68 -12.65 -7.24 -1.61
C LYS A 68 -12.09 -8.65 -1.62
N GLY A 69 -11.84 -9.18 -0.44
CA GLY A 69 -11.28 -10.51 -0.23
C GLY A 69 -9.81 -10.65 -0.60
N ALA A 70 -9.08 -9.53 -0.80
CA ALA A 70 -7.62 -9.57 -0.89
C ALA A 70 -7.02 -9.64 0.51
N ASP A 71 -6.08 -10.56 0.69
CA ASP A 71 -5.18 -10.60 1.85
C ASP A 71 -4.02 -9.61 1.66
N HIS A 72 -3.05 -9.63 2.58
CA HIS A 72 -1.86 -8.79 2.52
C HIS A 72 -1.06 -8.93 1.21
N MET A 73 -1.12 -10.12 0.60
CA MET A 73 -0.39 -10.46 -0.61
C MET A 73 -1.32 -10.39 -1.82
N ALA A 74 -1.99 -9.25 -2.03
CA ALA A 74 -2.97 -9.04 -3.10
C ALA A 74 -2.46 -9.43 -4.50
N MET A 75 -1.16 -9.25 -4.76
CA MET A 75 -0.53 -9.65 -6.02
C MET A 75 -0.45 -11.18 -6.22
N LEU A 76 -0.64 -11.97 -5.16
CA LEU A 76 -0.69 -13.43 -5.19
C LEU A 76 -2.12 -13.95 -4.99
N SER A 77 -2.92 -13.33 -4.12
CA SER A 77 -4.28 -13.77 -3.80
C SER A 77 -5.33 -13.26 -4.79
N LYS A 78 -5.18 -12.04 -5.32
CA LYS A 78 -6.10 -11.37 -6.26
C LYS A 78 -5.35 -10.68 -7.42
N PRO A 79 -4.46 -11.39 -8.16
CA PRO A 79 -3.56 -10.78 -9.15
C PRO A 79 -4.31 -10.04 -10.27
N GLN A 80 -5.42 -10.59 -10.77
CA GLN A 80 -6.18 -9.95 -11.84
C GLN A 80 -6.86 -8.67 -11.37
N GLN A 81 -7.54 -8.70 -10.23
CA GLN A 81 -8.18 -7.51 -9.67
C GLN A 81 -7.17 -6.41 -9.34
N LEU A 82 -5.98 -6.79 -8.85
CA LEU A 82 -4.89 -5.85 -8.65
C LEU A 82 -4.44 -5.22 -9.98
N CYS A 83 -4.24 -6.03 -11.03
CA CYS A 83 -3.87 -5.54 -12.35
C CYS A 83 -4.92 -4.58 -12.93
N ASP A 84 -6.21 -4.91 -12.81
CA ASP A 84 -7.30 -4.07 -13.28
C ASP A 84 -7.36 -2.74 -12.48
N SER A 85 -7.13 -2.80 -11.17
CA SER A 85 -7.08 -1.62 -10.30
C SER A 85 -5.90 -0.70 -10.66
N LEU A 86 -4.73 -1.28 -10.95
CA LEU A 86 -3.55 -0.53 -11.39
C LEU A 86 -3.77 0.13 -12.75
N GLN A 87 -4.42 -0.56 -13.70
CA GLN A 87 -4.80 0.03 -14.98
C GLN A 87 -5.78 1.18 -14.80
N GLN A 88 -6.80 1.02 -13.95
CA GLN A 88 -7.76 2.08 -13.65
C GLN A 88 -7.07 3.32 -13.05
N ILE A 89 -6.11 3.13 -12.15
CA ILE A 89 -5.31 4.23 -11.59
C ILE A 89 -4.47 4.87 -12.69
N ALA A 90 -3.77 4.08 -13.50
CA ALA A 90 -2.93 4.59 -14.58
C ALA A 90 -3.72 5.49 -15.54
N THR A 91 -4.90 5.05 -16.00
CA THR A 91 -5.76 5.83 -16.91
C THR A 91 -6.24 7.16 -16.32
N LYS A 92 -6.30 7.31 -14.99
CA LYS A 92 -6.67 8.60 -14.36
C LYS A 92 -5.54 9.64 -14.39
N TYR A 93 -4.29 9.19 -14.53
CA TYR A 93 -3.08 10.02 -14.46
C TYR A 93 -2.30 10.08 -15.77
N GLU A 94 -2.82 9.47 -16.85
CA GLU A 94 -2.42 9.75 -18.24
C GLU A 94 -2.84 11.17 -18.66
#